data_AF-A0A519Y3H9-F1
#
_entry.id   AF-A0A519Y3H9-F1
#
_cell.length_a   1.000
_cell.length_b   1.000
_cell.length_c   1.000
_cell.angle_alpha   90.00
_cell.angle_beta   90.00
_cell.angle_gamma   90.00
#
_symmetry.space_group_name_H-M   'P 1'
#
loop_
_entity.id
_entity.type
_entity.pdbx_description
1 polymer ?
#
loop_
_entity_poly.entity_id
_entity_poly.type
_entity_poly.pdbx_seq_one_letter_code
_entity_poly.pdbx_strand_id
1 'polypeptide(L)'
;MSLVKAKKHLGQHFLTDKRIAEKIVDGLIHTDKYHQVLEVGPGMGILSDILLSRENLETFLIDIDVESFNFLKEKYPQLGDRLINGDFLKLSFESIFPGKFAIIGNFPYNISSQILFK
;
A
#
# COMPACT_ATOMS: atom_id res chain seq x y z
N MET A 1 -11.00 -9.22 15.67
CA MET A 1 -9.77 -8.78 14.98
C MET A 1 -8.98 -7.91 15.94
N SER A 2 -7.78 -8.32 16.33
CA SER A 2 -6.90 -7.48 17.15
C SER A 2 -6.34 -6.35 16.28
N LEU A 3 -6.32 -5.13 16.80
CA LEU A 3 -5.67 -3.99 16.15
C LEU A 3 -4.16 -4.27 16.01
N VAL A 4 -3.62 -4.06 14.81
CA VAL A 4 -2.18 -4.18 14.53
C VAL A 4 -1.42 -3.19 15.41
N LYS A 5 -0.38 -3.66 16.09
CA LYS A 5 0.47 -2.79 16.93
C LYS A 5 1.61 -2.18 16.12
N ALA A 6 1.79 -0.87 16.26
CA ALA A 6 2.88 -0.15 15.62
C ALA A 6 4.25 -0.62 16.15
N LYS A 7 5.16 -0.96 15.24
CA LYS A 7 6.53 -1.40 15.50
C LYS A 7 7.50 -0.26 15.24
N LYS A 8 8.14 0.24 16.31
CA LYS A 8 9.09 1.38 16.22
C LYS A 8 10.26 1.12 15.26
N HIS A 9 10.80 -0.09 15.23
CA HIS A 9 11.94 -0.43 14.37
C HIS A 9 11.59 -0.43 12.87
N LEU A 10 10.30 -0.56 12.53
CA LEU A 10 9.81 -0.43 11.16
C LEU A 10 9.43 1.02 10.79
N GLY A 11 9.56 1.98 11.72
CA GLY A 11 9.18 3.37 11.47
C GLY A 11 7.68 3.58 11.25
N GLN A 12 6.83 2.69 11.76
CA GLN A 12 5.37 2.73 11.54
C GLN A 12 4.71 3.89 12.31
N HIS A 13 4.02 4.74 11.55
CA HIS A 13 3.10 5.76 12.08
C HIS A 13 1.76 5.60 11.38
N PHE A 14 0.76 5.08 12.11
CA PHE A 14 -0.54 4.83 11.50
C PHE A 14 -1.33 6.12 11.33
N LEU A 15 -1.71 6.40 10.08
CA LEU A 15 -2.68 7.41 9.76
C LEU A 15 -4.06 6.95 10.24
N THR A 16 -4.75 7.80 11.00
CA THR A 16 -6.10 7.52 11.53
C THR A 16 -7.16 8.47 10.98
N ASP A 17 -6.76 9.59 10.39
CA ASP A 17 -7.67 10.58 9.82
C ASP A 17 -8.07 10.18 8.38
N LYS A 18 -9.34 9.80 8.22
CA LYS A 18 -9.91 9.41 6.92
C LYS A 18 -9.92 10.55 5.90
N ARG A 19 -10.09 11.81 6.32
CA ARG A 19 -10.08 12.96 5.39
C ARG A 19 -8.69 13.21 4.82
N ILE A 20 -7.65 12.98 5.63
CA ILE A 20 -6.27 13.03 5.14
C ILE A 20 -6.00 11.85 4.20
N ALA A 21 -6.50 10.65 4.53
CA ALA A 21 -6.41 9.49 3.65
C ALA A 21 -7.05 9.74 2.28
N GLU A 22 -8.26 10.31 2.25
CA GLU A 22 -8.96 10.73 1.02
C GLU A 22 -8.11 11.71 0.22
N LYS A 23 -7.59 12.76 0.85
CA LYS A 23 -6.72 13.73 0.16
C LYS A 23 -5.45 13.12 -0.42
N ILE A 24 -4.83 12.16 0.27
CA ILE A 24 -3.64 11.45 -0.24
C ILE A 24 -4.02 10.65 -1.50
N VAL A 25 -5.12 9.90 -1.44
CA VAL A 25 -5.59 9.07 -2.56
C VAL A 25 -6.12 9.92 -3.72
N ASP A 26 -6.72 11.07 -3.45
CA ASP A 26 -7.13 12.06 -4.45
C ASP A 26 -5.94 12.78 -5.10
N GLY A 27 -4.83 12.92 -4.37
CA GLY A 27 -3.55 13.40 -4.93
C GLY A 27 -2.96 12.45 -5.99
N LEU A 28 -3.42 11.20 -6.03
CA LEU A 28 -3.09 10.26 -7.09
C LEU A 28 -3.84 10.64 -8.38
N ILE A 29 -3.19 11.45 -9.22
CA ILE A 29 -3.76 11.91 -10.49
C ILE A 29 -3.97 10.71 -11.42
N HIS A 30 -5.20 10.26 -11.55
CA HIS A 30 -5.54 9.22 -12.51
C HIS A 30 -5.29 9.71 -13.94
N THR A 31 -4.55 8.91 -14.69
CA THR A 31 -4.28 9.16 -16.11
C THR A 31 -4.40 7.83 -16.84
N ASP A 32 -4.69 7.88 -18.15
CA ASP A 32 -4.73 6.67 -18.99
C ASP A 32 -3.38 5.96 -19.13
N LYS A 33 -2.32 6.49 -18.49
CA LYS A 33 -0.96 5.94 -18.54
C LYS A 33 -0.77 4.78 -17.56
N TYR A 34 -1.66 4.57 -16.60
CA TYR A 34 -1.57 3.45 -15.66
C TYR A 34 -2.96 3.02 -15.19
N HIS A 35 -3.12 1.72 -14.93
CA HIS A 35 -4.30 1.16 -14.29
C HIS A 35 -3.95 0.50 -12.95
N GLN A 36 -2.70 0.07 -12.79
CA GLN A 36 -2.24 -0.61 -11.58
C GLN A 36 -1.65 0.38 -10.58
N VAL A 37 -1.93 0.15 -9.30
CA VAL A 37 -1.42 0.96 -8.18
C VAL A 37 -0.85 0.05 -7.12
N LEU A 38 0.36 0.33 -6.66
CA LEU A 38 0.98 -0.35 -5.53
C LEU A 38 0.96 0.55 -4.30
N GLU A 39 0.21 0.16 -3.27
CA GLU A 39 0.28 0.77 -1.94
C GLU A 39 1.42 0.13 -1.14
N VAL A 40 2.37 0.95 -0.70
CA VAL A 40 3.52 0.54 0.13
C VAL A 40 3.25 0.86 1.59
N GLY A 41 3.32 -0.16 2.45
CA GLY A 41 3.08 -0.02 3.88
C GLY A 41 1.61 0.33 4.22
N PRO A 42 0.63 -0.46 3.77
CA PRO A 42 -0.79 -0.23 4.03
C PRO A 42 -1.16 -0.22 5.52
N GLY A 43 -0.42 -0.94 6.38
CA GLY A 43 -0.70 -1.02 7.81
C GLY A 43 -2.11 -1.55 8.08
N MET A 44 -3.00 -0.71 8.62
CA MET A 44 -4.41 -1.06 8.88
C MET A 44 -5.33 -0.81 7.66
N GLY A 45 -4.76 -0.40 6.54
CA GLY A 45 -5.43 -0.28 5.24
C GLY A 45 -6.33 0.94 5.10
N ILE A 46 -5.99 2.07 5.76
CA ILE A 46 -6.82 3.29 5.68
C ILE A 46 -6.82 3.91 4.28
N LEU A 47 -5.70 3.86 3.54
CA LEU A 47 -5.70 4.26 2.13
C LEU A 47 -6.28 3.13 1.26
N SER A 48 -5.98 1.87 1.60
CA SER A 48 -6.51 0.69 0.89
C SER A 48 -8.03 0.68 0.82
N ASP A 49 -8.72 1.06 1.90
CA ASP A 49 -10.20 1.16 1.93
C ASP A 49 -10.72 2.05 0.78
N ILE A 50 -10.01 3.15 0.49
CA ILE A 50 -10.38 4.14 -0.52
C ILE A 50 -9.93 3.67 -1.90
N LEU A 51 -8.68 3.20 -2.03
CA LEU A 51 -8.14 2.68 -3.29
C LEU A 51 -8.97 1.53 -3.85
N LEU A 52 -9.39 0.59 -3.00
CA LEU A 52 -10.19 -0.56 -3.41
C LEU A 52 -11.62 -0.21 -3.82
N SER A 53 -12.12 0.97 -3.46
CA SER A 53 -13.41 1.47 -3.94
C SER A 53 -13.34 2.11 -5.34
N ARG A 54 -12.13 2.33 -5.88
CA ARG A 54 -11.94 2.91 -7.21
C ARG A 54 -11.89 1.80 -8.26
N GLU A 55 -13.02 1.57 -8.94
CA GLU A 55 -13.17 0.51 -9.95
C GLU A 55 -12.23 0.64 -11.15
N ASN A 56 -11.74 1.86 -11.41
CA ASN A 56 -10.79 2.16 -12.48
C ASN A 56 -9.32 1.88 -12.11
N LEU A 57 -9.05 1.31 -10.93
CA LEU A 57 -7.71 0.98 -10.45
C LEU A 57 -7.61 -0.48 -10.02
N GLU A 58 -6.60 -1.18 -10.52
CA GLU A 58 -6.19 -2.47 -9.98
C GLU A 58 -5.16 -2.25 -8.86
N THR A 59 -5.63 -2.32 -7.61
CA THR A 59 -4.79 -2.04 -6.44
C THR A 59 -4.06 -3.29 -5.96
N PHE A 60 -2.76 -3.14 -5.73
CA PHE A 60 -1.84 -4.08 -5.08
C PHE A 60 -1.38 -3.47 -3.77
N LEU A 61 -1.17 -4.31 -2.75
CA LEU A 61 -0.71 -3.91 -1.43
C LEU A 61 0.58 -4.67 -1.12
N ILE A 62 1.60 -3.99 -0.60
CA ILE A 62 2.81 -4.63 -0.08
C ILE A 62 3.13 -4.17 1.34
N ASP A 63 3.29 -5.15 2.24
CA ASP A 63 3.73 -4.90 3.61
C ASP A 63 4.80 -5.91 4.03
N ILE A 64 5.84 -5.40 4.69
CA ILE A 64 6.91 -6.22 5.29
C ILE A 64 6.48 -6.78 6.65
N ASP A 65 5.54 -6.11 7.33
CA ASP A 65 5.02 -6.53 8.62
C ASP A 65 3.98 -7.65 8.46
N VAL A 66 4.35 -8.84 8.93
CA VAL A 66 3.49 -10.04 8.87
C VAL A 66 2.17 -9.84 9.64
N GLU A 67 2.15 -9.03 10.71
CA GLU A 67 0.93 -8.76 11.46
C GLU A 67 -0.05 -7.91 10.63
N SER A 68 0.44 -6.84 9.99
CA SER A 68 -0.34 -6.03 9.05
C SER A 68 -0.82 -6.87 7.87
N PHE A 69 0.06 -7.69 7.29
CA PHE A 69 -0.30 -8.56 6.17
C PHE A 69 -1.45 -9.51 6.53
N ASN A 70 -1.37 -10.21 7.66
CA ASN A 70 -2.42 -11.14 8.09
C ASN A 70 -3.74 -10.39 8.36
N PHE A 71 -3.67 -9.23 9.00
CA PHE A 71 -4.82 -8.37 9.20
C PHE A 71 -5.48 -7.96 7.88
N LEU A 72 -4.69 -7.54 6.88
CA LEU A 72 -5.18 -7.14 5.56
C LEU A 72 -5.72 -8.32 4.76
N LYS A 73 -5.14 -9.52 4.94
CA LYS A 73 -5.62 -10.75 4.30
C LYS A 73 -7.02 -11.13 4.79
N GLU A 74 -7.29 -10.95 6.08
CA GLU A 74 -8.63 -11.14 6.63
C GLU A 74 -9.58 -10.01 6.22
N LYS A 75 -9.10 -8.77 6.17
CA LYS A 75 -9.92 -7.59 5.83
C LYS A 75 -10.30 -7.55 4.34
N TYR A 76 -9.39 -7.97 3.46
CA TYR A 76 -9.54 -7.89 1.99
C TYR A 76 -9.29 -9.27 1.33
N PRO A 77 -10.13 -10.27 1.60
CA PRO A 77 -9.95 -11.63 1.05
C PRO A 77 -9.95 -11.66 -0.50
N GLN A 78 -10.54 -10.66 -1.15
CA GLN A 78 -10.60 -10.52 -2.61
C GLN A 78 -9.26 -10.14 -3.28
N LEU A 79 -8.24 -9.73 -2.51
CA LEU A 79 -6.96 -9.33 -3.08
C LEU A 79 -6.18 -10.52 -3.64
N GLY A 80 -6.24 -11.70 -3.01
CA GLY A 80 -5.44 -12.85 -3.40
C GLY A 80 -3.95 -12.47 -3.52
N ASP A 81 -3.36 -12.74 -4.67
CA ASP A 81 -1.94 -12.46 -4.97
C ASP A 81 -1.60 -10.96 -5.06
N ARG A 82 -2.62 -10.08 -5.12
CA ARG A 82 -2.40 -8.62 -5.07
C ARG A 82 -2.03 -8.13 -3.67
N LEU A 83 -2.17 -8.96 -2.63
CA LEU A 83 -1.64 -8.68 -1.30
C LEU A 83 -0.30 -9.42 -1.13
N ILE A 84 0.79 -8.66 -1.07
CA ILE A 84 2.15 -9.17 -1.07
C ILE A 84 2.75 -8.99 0.33
N ASN A 85 3.22 -10.09 0.92
CA ASN A 85 4.11 -10.01 2.09
C ASN A 85 5.56 -9.93 1.61
N GLY A 86 6.21 -8.78 1.78
CA GLY A 86 7.55 -8.61 1.26
C GLY A 86 8.18 -7.25 1.54
N ASP A 87 9.48 -7.19 1.30
CA ASP A 87 10.26 -5.97 1.36
C ASP A 87 10.15 -5.25 0.00
N PHE A 88 9.48 -4.09 -0.02
CA PHE A 88 9.33 -3.26 -1.21
C PHE A 88 10.67 -2.97 -1.90
N LEU A 89 11.75 -2.77 -1.14
CA LEU A 89 13.05 -2.44 -1.70
C LEU A 89 13.67 -3.61 -2.46
N LYS A 90 13.25 -4.84 -2.14
CA LYS A 90 13.72 -6.07 -2.78
C LYS A 90 12.75 -6.63 -3.81
N LEU A 91 11.56 -6.04 -3.94
CA LEU A 91 10.57 -6.43 -4.93
C LEU A 91 11.12 -6.18 -6.34
N SER A 92 10.98 -7.17 -7.22
CA SER A 92 11.13 -7.01 -8.67
C SER A 92 9.77 -6.66 -9.24
N PHE A 93 9.70 -5.52 -9.94
CA PHE A 93 8.44 -4.99 -10.46
C PHE A 93 8.04 -5.66 -11.77
N GLU A 94 9.00 -6.13 -12.55
CA GLU A 94 8.84 -6.60 -13.92
C GLU A 94 7.91 -7.81 -14.02
N SER A 95 7.89 -8.67 -12.99
CA SER A 95 7.03 -9.85 -12.95
C SER A 95 5.60 -9.56 -12.47
N ILE A 96 5.36 -8.40 -11.86
CA ILE A 96 4.09 -8.04 -11.22
C ILE A 96 3.37 -6.97 -12.06
N PHE A 97 4.13 -6.00 -12.57
CA PHE A 97 3.63 -4.84 -13.30
C PHE A 97 4.23 -4.85 -14.72
N PRO A 98 3.51 -5.36 -15.72
CA PRO A 98 4.01 -5.42 -17.10
C PRO A 98 4.10 -4.04 -17.79
N GLY A 99 3.60 -2.99 -17.15
CA GLY A 99 3.58 -1.63 -17.68
C GLY A 99 3.76 -0.58 -16.58
N LYS A 100 3.41 0.66 -16.90
CA LYS A 100 3.43 1.74 -15.92
C LYS A 100 2.39 1.49 -14.84
N PHE A 101 2.81 1.65 -13.60
CA PHE A 101 1.98 1.59 -12.40
C PHE A 101 2.29 2.82 -11.55
N ALA A 102 1.36 3.17 -10.66
CA ALA A 102 1.60 4.23 -9.69
C ALA A 102 1.95 3.64 -8.32
N ILE A 103 2.73 4.38 -7.54
CA ILE A 103 3.09 4.03 -6.17
C ILE A 103 2.48 5.05 -5.23
N ILE A 104 1.87 4.56 -4.16
CA ILE A 104 1.25 5.39 -3.12
C ILE A 104 1.51 4.77 -1.76
N GLY A 105 1.43 5.58 -0.71
CA GLY A 105 1.51 5.07 0.65
C GLY A 105 1.72 6.19 1.65
N ASN A 106 1.38 5.91 2.91
CA ASN A 106 1.86 6.72 4.02
C ASN A 106 3.23 6.16 4.44
N PHE A 107 4.26 6.50 3.66
CA PHE A 107 5.54 5.80 3.72
C PHE A 107 6.20 5.86 5.10
N PRO A 108 6.82 4.76 5.56
CA PRO A 108 7.63 4.79 6.77
C PRO A 108 8.84 5.72 6.58
N TYR A 109 9.09 6.59 7.56
CA TYR A 109 10.14 7.61 7.45
C TYR A 109 11.55 7.03 7.21
N ASN A 110 11.83 5.85 7.76
CA ASN A 110 13.14 5.17 7.66
C ASN A 110 13.50 4.71 6.23
N ILE A 111 12.51 4.51 5.35
CA ILE A 111 12.74 4.05 3.97
C ILE A 111 12.20 5.01 2.90
N SER A 112 11.57 6.12 3.29
CA SER A 112 10.96 7.09 2.37
C SER A 112 11.88 7.52 1.21
N SER A 113 13.14 7.90 1.49
CA SER A 113 14.11 8.24 0.44
C SER A 113 14.46 7.04 -0.45
N GLN A 114 14.59 5.85 0.13
CA GLN A 114 14.92 4.63 -0.62
C GLN A 114 13.76 4.23 -1.56
N ILE A 115 12.52 4.48 -1.15
CA ILE A 115 11.35 4.30 -2.01
C ILE A 115 11.41 5.26 -3.21
N LEU A 116 11.77 6.52 -2.98
CA LEU A 116 11.83 7.53 -4.05
C LEU A 116 12.93 7.26 -5.09
N PHE A 117 14.06 6.67 -4.67
CA PHE A 117 15.22 6.43 -5.54
C PHE A 117 15.30 5.01 -6.11
N LYS A 118 14.32 4.15 -5.84
CA LYS A 118 14.26 2.78 -6.38
C LYS A 118 13.88 2.77 -7.86
#